data_AF-A0A3P8F1A9-F1
#
_entry.id   AF-A0A3P8F1A9-F1
#
_cell.length_a   1.000
_cell.length_b   1.000
_cell.length_c   1.000
_cell.angle_alpha   90.00
_cell.angle_beta   90.00
_cell.angle_gamma   90.00
#
_symmetry.space_group_name_H-M   'P 1'
#
loop_
_entity.id
_entity.type
_entity.pdbx_description
1 polymer ?
#
loop_
_entity_poly.entity_id
_entity_poly.type
_entity_poly.pdbx_seq_one_letter_code
_entity_poly.pdbx_strand_id
1 'polypeptide(L)'
;MDLYILRYKQYGREFPKTVNMSPDSFIQLALQLAHFKLHKYLVPTYESASTRRFALARVDNIRACSMPALEWCKAMTGQTKCSTDEKIRLLRKAMEWQTEIMLETILGHGVDNHLLGLRQIALAHGKELPNIFKDPSYMESNRFRLSTSQVSYKLF
;
A
#
# COMPACT_ATOMS: atom_id res chain seq x y z
N MET A 1 9.57 -18.63 -13.68
CA MET A 1 8.39 -17.78 -13.51
C MET A 1 7.27 -18.67 -13.01
N ASP A 2 6.68 -18.37 -11.87
CA ASP A 2 5.47 -19.01 -11.36
C ASP A 2 4.31 -18.00 -11.49
N LEU A 3 3.19 -18.40 -12.09
CA LEU A 3 2.09 -17.52 -12.46
C LEU A 3 0.75 -18.18 -12.19
N TYR A 4 -0.10 -17.47 -11.46
CA TYR A 4 -1.47 -17.89 -11.17
C TYR A 4 -2.48 -16.79 -11.53
N ILE A 5 -3.55 -17.17 -12.23
CA ILE A 5 -4.64 -16.26 -12.61
C ILE A 5 -5.87 -16.59 -11.76
N LEU A 6 -6.24 -15.67 -10.86
CA LEU A 6 -7.43 -15.79 -10.04
C LEU A 6 -8.58 -14.95 -10.61
N ARG A 7 -9.65 -15.60 -11.07
CA ARG A 7 -10.93 -14.94 -11.35
C ARG A 7 -11.86 -15.07 -10.15
N TYR A 8 -11.88 -14.06 -9.30
CA TYR A 8 -12.78 -14.00 -8.14
C TYR A 8 -14.22 -13.69 -8.60
N LYS A 9 -15.17 -14.59 -8.32
CA LYS A 9 -16.57 -14.49 -8.81
C LYS A 9 -17.61 -14.23 -7.70
N GLN A 10 -17.22 -14.21 -6.43
CA GLN A 10 -18.17 -14.12 -5.32
C GLN A 10 -18.76 -12.70 -5.18
N TYR A 11 -17.96 -11.67 -5.41
CA TYR A 11 -18.40 -10.28 -5.49
C TYR A 11 -17.40 -9.46 -6.31
N GLY A 12 -17.78 -8.21 -6.61
CA GLY A 12 -16.90 -7.22 -7.24
C GLY A 12 -16.95 -5.88 -6.51
N ARG A 13 -16.65 -4.81 -7.23
CA ARG A 13 -16.58 -3.44 -6.69
C ARG A 13 -17.86 -2.95 -5.99
N GLU A 14 -19.01 -3.56 -6.27
CA GLU A 14 -20.29 -3.14 -5.69
C GLU A 14 -20.38 -3.49 -4.19
N PHE A 15 -19.81 -4.62 -3.75
CA PHE A 15 -19.86 -4.99 -2.35
C PHE A 15 -19.14 -4.00 -1.43
N PRO A 16 -17.85 -3.65 -1.63
CA PRO A 16 -17.18 -2.64 -0.81
C PRO A 16 -17.93 -1.30 -0.77
N LYS A 17 -18.56 -0.90 -1.89
CA LYS A 17 -19.36 0.32 -1.95
C LYS A 17 -20.61 0.28 -1.07
N THR A 18 -21.32 -0.86 -1.00
CA THR A 18 -22.51 -0.98 -0.12
C THR A 18 -22.20 -0.76 1.36
N VAL A 19 -20.94 -0.91 1.75
CA VAL A 19 -20.46 -0.67 3.11
C VAL A 19 -19.56 0.55 3.21
N ASN A 20 -19.64 1.50 2.27
CA ASN A 20 -18.86 2.74 2.26
C ASN A 20 -17.33 2.51 2.34
N MET A 21 -16.81 1.59 1.53
CA MET A 21 -15.37 1.35 1.37
C MET A 21 -14.95 1.56 -0.08
N SER A 22 -13.76 2.13 -0.27
CA SER A 22 -13.09 2.13 -1.58
C SER A 22 -12.84 0.69 -2.00
N PRO A 23 -13.26 0.26 -3.21
CA PRO A 23 -12.97 -1.08 -3.71
C PRO A 23 -11.47 -1.38 -3.80
N ASP A 24 -10.67 -0.36 -4.09
CA ASP A 24 -9.22 -0.49 -4.22
C ASP A 24 -8.56 -0.70 -2.85
N SER A 25 -8.83 0.20 -1.90
CA SER A 25 -8.36 0.07 -0.51
C SER A 25 -8.79 -1.27 0.11
N PHE A 26 -10.03 -1.71 -0.16
CA PHE A 26 -10.54 -3.00 0.30
C PHE A 26 -9.68 -4.17 -0.18
N ILE A 27 -9.29 -4.19 -1.45
CA ILE A 27 -8.41 -5.22 -2.01
C ILE A 27 -6.99 -5.11 -1.45
N GLN A 28 -6.45 -3.91 -1.32
CA GLN A 28 -5.11 -3.70 -0.75
C GLN A 28 -5.01 -4.24 0.68
N LEU A 29 -5.98 -3.95 1.54
CA LEU A 29 -6.01 -4.53 2.88
C LEU A 29 -6.25 -6.05 2.84
N ALA A 30 -7.08 -6.56 1.94
CA ALA A 30 -7.23 -8.02 1.79
C ALA A 30 -5.89 -8.70 1.43
N LEU A 31 -5.05 -8.07 0.60
CA LEU A 31 -3.69 -8.54 0.30
C LEU A 31 -2.78 -8.48 1.52
N GLN A 32 -2.82 -7.40 2.32
CA GLN A 32 -2.08 -7.32 3.58
C GLN A 32 -2.49 -8.45 4.55
N LEU A 33 -3.79 -8.69 4.70
CA LEU A 33 -4.30 -9.78 5.55
C LEU A 33 -3.91 -11.16 5.02
N ALA A 34 -3.94 -11.37 3.72
CA ALA A 34 -3.52 -12.64 3.10
C ALA A 34 -2.03 -12.91 3.39
N HIS A 35 -1.16 -11.93 3.16
CA HIS A 35 0.26 -12.05 3.48
C HIS A 35 0.48 -12.29 4.98
N PHE A 36 -0.20 -11.53 5.85
CA PHE A 36 -0.08 -11.68 7.29
C PHE A 36 -0.56 -13.05 7.78
N LYS A 37 -1.62 -13.62 7.19
CA LYS A 37 -2.08 -14.98 7.54
C LYS A 37 -1.02 -16.04 7.28
N LEU A 38 -0.27 -15.91 6.19
CA LEU A 38 0.78 -16.84 5.78
C LEU A 38 2.08 -16.64 6.58
N HIS A 39 2.50 -15.39 6.77
CA HIS A 39 3.85 -15.08 7.25
C HIS A 39 3.90 -14.49 8.67
N LYS A 40 2.76 -14.03 9.21
CA LYS A 40 2.63 -13.40 10.54
C LYS A 40 3.32 -12.03 10.70
N TYR A 41 3.74 -11.41 9.60
CA TYR A 41 4.22 -10.03 9.54
C TYR A 41 3.79 -9.35 8.23
N LEU A 42 3.80 -8.02 8.21
CA LEU A 42 3.64 -7.22 6.99
C LEU A 42 5.00 -6.92 6.37
N VAL A 43 4.99 -6.63 5.07
CA VAL A 43 6.20 -6.38 4.29
C VAL A 43 6.07 -5.06 3.53
N PRO A 44 7.19 -4.39 3.21
CA PRO A 44 7.18 -3.27 2.29
C PRO A 44 6.35 -3.61 1.05
N THR A 45 5.27 -2.86 0.88
CA THR A 45 4.30 -3.07 -0.20
C THR A 45 4.27 -1.85 -1.09
N TYR A 46 4.43 -2.08 -2.38
CA TYR A 46 4.29 -1.07 -3.43
C TYR A 46 2.89 -1.13 -4.04
N GLU A 47 2.25 0.02 -4.16
CA GLU A 47 1.04 0.22 -4.96
C GLU A 47 1.23 1.43 -5.87
N SER A 48 1.06 1.22 -7.17
CA SER A 48 1.22 2.29 -8.16
C SER A 48 0.11 3.34 -8.02
N ALA A 49 0.47 4.59 -7.72
CA ALA A 49 -0.45 5.71 -7.66
C ALA A 49 -0.20 6.68 -8.81
N SER A 50 -1.20 6.93 -9.64
CA SER A 50 -1.02 7.85 -10.77
C SER A 50 -0.96 9.30 -10.31
N THR A 51 0.12 9.99 -10.67
CA THR A 51 0.32 11.44 -10.44
C THR A 51 0.07 12.27 -11.70
N ARG A 52 -0.64 11.73 -12.70
CA ARG A 52 -0.93 12.36 -14.01
C ARG A 52 -1.68 13.69 -13.96
N ARG A 53 -2.07 14.15 -12.77
CA ARG A 53 -2.56 15.51 -12.52
C ARG A 53 -1.46 16.56 -12.74
N PHE A 54 -0.20 16.17 -12.64
CA PHE A 54 0.96 17.02 -12.90
C PHE A 54 1.52 16.79 -14.31
N ALA A 55 2.14 17.82 -14.90
CA ALA A 55 2.75 17.73 -16.22
C ALA A 55 3.87 16.68 -16.24
N LEU A 56 3.88 15.84 -17.28
CA LEU A 56 4.86 14.75 -17.51
C LEU A 56 4.92 13.68 -16.41
N ALA A 57 4.04 13.76 -15.41
CA ALA A 57 4.08 12.87 -14.27
C ALA A 57 3.64 11.44 -14.63
N ARG A 58 4.20 10.49 -13.87
CA ARG A 58 3.97 9.06 -14.05
C ARG A 58 3.22 8.51 -12.86
N VAL A 59 3.96 7.94 -11.92
CA VAL A 59 3.43 7.31 -10.72
C VAL A 59 4.28 7.68 -9.52
N ASP A 60 3.67 7.63 -8.36
CA ASP A 60 4.33 7.53 -7.07
C ASP A 60 3.86 6.24 -6.37
N ASN A 61 4.27 6.03 -5.12
CA ASN A 61 4.01 4.81 -4.37
C ASN A 61 3.03 5.04 -3.20
N ILE A 62 1.94 4.28 -3.15
CA ILE A 62 1.15 4.13 -1.93
C ILE A 62 1.69 2.93 -1.13
N ARG A 63 2.15 3.20 0.08
CA ARG A 63 2.67 2.15 0.98
C ARG A 63 1.54 1.52 1.80
N ALA A 64 0.91 0.48 1.26
CA ALA A 64 -0.22 -0.21 1.89
C ALA A 64 0.12 -0.93 3.22
N CYS A 65 1.41 -1.17 3.50
CA CYS A 65 1.88 -1.77 4.75
C CYS A 65 1.95 -0.73 5.88
N SER A 66 0.80 -0.41 6.48
CA SER A 66 0.69 0.59 7.53
C SER A 66 0.52 0.01 8.93
N MET A 67 0.74 0.83 9.96
CA MET A 67 0.45 0.43 11.35
C MET A 67 -1.04 0.11 11.57
N PRO A 68 -2.01 0.90 11.08
CA PRO A 68 -3.43 0.50 11.11
C PRO A 68 -3.71 -0.84 10.43
N ALA A 69 -3.10 -1.12 9.27
CA ALA A 69 -3.23 -2.41 8.61
C ALA A 69 -2.67 -3.56 9.46
N LEU A 70 -1.53 -3.36 10.12
CA LEU A 70 -0.92 -4.34 11.02
C LEU A 70 -1.80 -4.63 12.23
N GLU A 71 -2.32 -3.60 12.89
CA GLU A 71 -3.24 -3.72 14.02
C GLU A 71 -4.47 -4.54 13.65
N TRP A 72 -5.10 -4.21 12.52
CA TRP A 72 -6.24 -4.96 12.00
C TRP A 72 -5.89 -6.41 11.65
N CYS A 73 -4.74 -6.66 11.01
CA CYS A 73 -4.30 -8.02 10.68
C CYS A 73 -4.07 -8.88 11.93
N LYS A 74 -3.46 -8.32 12.98
CA LYS A 74 -3.27 -9.00 14.27
C LYS A 74 -4.60 -9.36 14.92
N ALA A 75 -5.56 -8.44 14.90
CA ALA A 75 -6.91 -8.66 15.40
C ALA A 75 -7.66 -9.75 14.62
N MET A 76 -7.61 -9.71 13.29
CA MET A 76 -8.27 -10.67 12.41
C MET A 76 -7.70 -12.10 12.50
N THR A 77 -6.42 -12.23 12.88
CA THR A 77 -5.75 -13.53 13.03
C THR A 77 -5.72 -14.05 14.46
N GLY A 78 -6.32 -13.34 15.41
CA GLY A 78 -6.39 -13.74 16.82
C GLY A 78 -5.09 -13.55 17.59
N GLN A 79 -4.06 -12.93 16.99
CA GLN A 79 -2.86 -12.53 17.74
C GLN A 79 -3.19 -11.45 18.78
N THR A 80 -4.17 -10.60 18.48
CA THR A 80 -4.78 -9.68 19.45
C THR A 80 -6.24 -10.10 19.66
N LYS A 81 -6.56 -10.60 20.86
CA LYS A 81 -7.94 -10.98 21.21
C LYS A 81 -8.80 -9.72 21.30
N CYS A 82 -9.87 -9.67 20.50
CA CYS A 82 -10.83 -8.58 20.50
C CYS A 82 -12.18 -9.05 19.94
N SER A 83 -13.24 -8.26 20.19
CA SER A 83 -14.59 -8.53 19.69
C SER A 83 -14.67 -8.36 18.16
N THR A 84 -15.75 -8.84 17.56
CA THR A 84 -16.04 -8.61 16.14
C THR A 84 -16.17 -7.12 15.82
N ASP A 85 -16.82 -6.35 16.69
CA ASP A 85 -16.98 -4.90 16.50
C ASP A 85 -15.63 -4.18 16.51
N GLU A 86 -14.71 -4.60 17.36
CA GLU A 86 -13.36 -4.04 17.40
C GLU A 86 -12.56 -4.37 16.13
N LYS A 87 -12.72 -5.58 15.57
CA LYS A 87 -12.12 -5.93 14.27
C LYS A 87 -12.65 -5.05 13.15
N ILE A 88 -13.96 -4.75 13.16
CA ILE A 88 -14.59 -3.84 12.18
C ILE A 88 -14.06 -2.41 12.37
N ARG A 89 -13.95 -1.93 13.61
CA ARG A 89 -13.38 -0.61 13.92
C ARG A 89 -11.94 -0.47 13.42
N LEU A 90 -11.11 -1.48 13.65
CA LEU A 90 -9.72 -1.51 13.16
C LEU A 90 -9.66 -1.57 11.62
N LEU A 91 -10.57 -2.30 10.97
CA LEU A 91 -10.69 -2.29 9.52
C LEU A 91 -11.00 -0.88 8.99
N ARG A 92 -11.94 -0.16 9.62
CA ARG A 92 -12.29 1.21 9.24
C ARG A 92 -11.12 2.17 9.40
N LYS A 93 -10.41 2.11 10.53
CA LYS A 93 -9.17 2.89 10.75
C LYS A 93 -8.12 2.63 9.67
N ALA A 94 -7.96 1.37 9.25
CA ALA A 94 -7.01 1.03 8.20
C ALA A 94 -7.47 1.50 6.80
N MET A 95 -8.78 1.49 6.52
CA MET A 95 -9.36 2.08 5.29
C MET A 95 -9.15 3.60 5.23
N GLU A 96 -9.39 4.29 6.34
CA GLU A 96 -9.21 5.74 6.46
C GLU A 96 -7.74 6.12 6.17
N TRP A 97 -6.80 5.44 6.82
CA TRP A 97 -5.37 5.63 6.57
C TRP A 97 -5.00 5.39 5.10
N GLN A 98 -5.46 4.29 4.50
CA GLN A 98 -5.16 3.99 3.10
C GLN A 98 -5.70 5.09 2.17
N THR A 99 -6.89 5.63 2.49
CA THR A 99 -7.52 6.69 1.71
C THR A 99 -6.76 8.00 1.84
N GLU A 100 -6.33 8.36 3.05
CA GLU A 100 -5.53 9.55 3.31
C GLU A 100 -4.20 9.50 2.55
N ILE A 101 -3.43 8.41 2.69
CA ILE A 101 -2.15 8.26 1.99
C ILE A 101 -2.33 8.23 0.47
N MET A 102 -3.40 7.60 -0.04
CA MET A 102 -3.72 7.66 -1.46
C MET A 102 -3.94 9.10 -1.92
N LEU A 103 -4.73 9.90 -1.18
CA LEU A 103 -4.98 11.30 -1.51
C LEU A 103 -3.70 12.13 -1.51
N GLU A 104 -2.89 12.03 -0.45
CA GLU A 104 -1.59 12.71 -0.37
C GLU A 104 -0.70 12.34 -1.55
N THR A 105 -0.63 11.06 -1.89
CA THR A 105 0.23 10.54 -2.96
C THR A 105 -0.21 11.07 -4.33
N ILE A 106 -1.50 11.03 -4.67
CA ILE A 106 -1.99 11.52 -5.98
C ILE A 106 -1.91 13.04 -6.10
N LEU A 107 -1.83 13.76 -4.97
CA LEU A 107 -1.62 15.20 -4.88
C LEU A 107 -0.13 15.58 -4.82
N GLY A 108 0.78 14.62 -4.99
CA GLY A 108 2.22 14.88 -5.07
C GLY A 108 2.91 15.07 -3.71
N HIS A 109 2.24 14.71 -2.62
CA HIS A 109 2.80 14.70 -1.26
C HIS A 109 3.35 13.32 -0.86
N GLY A 110 3.46 12.40 -1.82
CA GLY A 110 4.12 11.10 -1.66
C GLY A 110 5.61 11.24 -1.33
N VAL A 111 6.13 10.28 -0.55
CA VAL A 111 7.51 10.35 -0.02
C VAL A 111 8.53 9.67 -0.93
N ASP A 112 8.13 8.66 -1.69
CA ASP A 112 9.05 7.78 -2.41
C ASP A 112 9.80 8.50 -3.53
N ASN A 113 9.08 9.21 -4.41
CA ASN A 113 9.71 10.00 -5.46
C ASN A 113 10.56 11.15 -4.90
N HIS A 114 10.12 11.76 -3.78
CA HIS A 114 10.88 12.84 -3.14
C HIS A 114 12.22 12.32 -2.59
N LEU A 115 12.20 11.22 -1.83
CA LEU A 115 13.43 10.59 -1.33
C LEU A 115 14.34 10.13 -2.47
N LEU A 116 13.76 9.56 -3.55
CA LEU A 116 14.52 9.20 -4.74
C LEU A 116 15.18 10.44 -5.36
N GLY A 117 14.45 11.55 -5.52
CA GLY A 117 14.98 12.81 -6.05
C GLY A 117 16.16 13.33 -5.23
N LEU A 118 16.02 13.39 -3.90
CA LEU A 118 17.09 13.81 -2.99
C LEU A 118 18.34 12.93 -3.12
N ARG A 119 18.15 11.61 -3.21
CA ARG A 119 19.23 10.64 -3.43
C ARG A 119 19.93 10.89 -4.77
N GLN A 120 19.17 11.06 -5.86
CA GLN A 120 19.74 11.29 -7.19
C GLN A 120 20.48 12.63 -7.27
N ILE A 121 19.98 13.68 -6.62
CA ILE A 121 20.65 14.99 -6.56
C ILE A 121 22.01 14.87 -5.86
N ALA A 122 22.11 14.15 -4.75
CA ALA A 122 23.38 13.94 -4.06
C ALA A 122 24.41 13.23 -4.96
N LEU A 123 23.97 12.17 -5.66
CA LEU A 123 24.81 11.43 -6.60
C LEU A 123 25.25 12.29 -7.79
N ALA A 124 24.34 13.05 -8.39
CA ALA A 124 24.63 13.92 -9.53
C ALA A 124 25.66 15.01 -9.21
N HIS A 125 25.71 15.48 -7.96
CA HIS A 125 26.68 16.47 -7.49
C HIS A 125 27.97 15.85 -6.96
N GLY A 126 28.15 14.53 -7.07
CA GLY A 126 29.33 13.83 -6.52
C GLY A 126 29.46 13.97 -5.01
N LYS A 127 28.36 14.28 -4.31
CA LYS A 127 28.35 14.40 -2.85
C LYS A 127 28.35 13.01 -2.23
N GLU A 128 28.92 12.92 -1.03
CA GLU A 128 28.73 11.72 -0.22
C GLU A 128 27.23 11.50 0.02
N LEU A 129 26.78 10.25 -0.14
CA LEU A 129 25.39 9.90 0.05
C LEU A 129 24.97 10.13 1.52
N PRO A 130 23.92 10.92 1.80
CA PRO A 130 23.42 11.13 3.15
C PRO A 130 23.11 9.81 3.88
N ASN A 131 23.38 9.77 5.18
CA ASN A 131 23.27 8.55 6.00
C ASN A 131 21.89 7.88 5.93
N ILE A 132 20.81 8.66 5.78
CA ILE A 132 19.45 8.12 5.61
C ILE A 132 19.34 7.12 4.45
N PHE A 133 20.08 7.33 3.35
CA PHE A 133 20.04 6.44 2.18
C PHE A 133 20.99 5.25 2.28
N LYS A 134 21.89 5.26 3.28
CA LYS A 134 22.76 4.14 3.64
C LYS A 134 22.14 3.27 4.73
N ASP A 135 21.11 3.76 5.41
CA ASP A 135 20.46 3.07 6.52
C ASP A 135 19.81 1.76 6.06
N PRO A 136 19.97 0.65 6.82
CA PRO A 136 19.30 -0.61 6.52
C PRO A 136 17.78 -0.51 6.39
N SER A 137 17.15 0.42 7.12
CA SER A 137 15.71 0.68 7.07
C SER A 137 15.30 1.28 5.73
N TYR A 138 16.12 2.15 5.13
CA TYR A 138 15.86 2.67 3.78
C TYR A 138 16.04 1.58 2.72
N MET A 139 17.04 0.72 2.88
CA MET A 139 17.24 -0.42 1.96
C MET A 139 16.06 -1.40 2.04
N GLU A 140 15.62 -1.75 3.25
CA GLU A 140 14.48 -2.65 3.45
C GLU A 140 13.16 -2.00 3.00
N SER A 141 12.93 -0.71 3.27
CA SER A 141 11.70 -0.03 2.86
C SER A 141 11.52 0.03 1.33
N ASN A 142 12.61 -0.06 0.57
CA ASN A 142 12.60 -0.12 -0.89
C ASN A 142 12.65 -1.56 -1.44
N ARG A 143 12.67 -2.57 -0.58
CA ARG A 143 12.59 -3.98 -0.95
C ARG A 143 11.14 -4.46 -0.95
N PHE A 144 10.40 -4.08 -1.99
CA PHE A 144 8.97 -4.39 -2.13
C PHE A 144 8.73 -5.89 -2.38
N ARG A 145 8.44 -6.64 -1.30
CA ARG A 145 8.08 -8.08 -1.41
C ARG A 145 6.67 -8.28 -1.97
N LEU A 146 5.79 -7.29 -1.77
CA LEU A 146 4.52 -7.18 -2.47
C LEU A 146 4.59 -5.97 -3.40
N SER A 147 4.37 -6.18 -4.69
CA SER A 147 4.27 -5.11 -5.68
C SER A 147 2.95 -5.27 -6.43
N THR A 148 2.12 -4.25 -6.36
CA THR A 148 0.72 -4.31 -6.77
C THR A 148 0.38 -3.12 -7.68
N SER A 149 -0.60 -3.32 -8.56
CA SER A 149 -1.17 -2.24 -9.36
C SER A 149 -2.62 -2.56 -9.69
N GLN A 150 -3.46 -1.53 -9.67
CA GLN A 150 -4.81 -1.63 -10.17
C GLN A 150 -4.86 -1.20 -11.64
N VAL A 151 -5.26 -2.11 -12.52
CA VAL A 151 -5.51 -1.80 -13.94
C VAL A 151 -7.00 -1.99 -14.22
N SER A 152 -7.75 -0.89 -14.21
CA SER A 152 -9.17 -0.92 -14.55
C SER A 152 -9.36 -0.92 -16.07
N TYR A 153 -10.28 -1.76 -16.54
CA TYR A 153 -10.71 -1.77 -17.94
C TYR A 153 -12.25 -1.85 -18.00
N LYS A 154 -12.83 -1.27 -19.04
CA LYS A 154 -14.24 -1.52 -19.39
C LYS A 154 -14.25 -2.67 -20.38
N LEU A 155 -15.08 -3.69 -20.14
CA LEU A 155 -15.47 -4.63 -21.19
C LEU A 155 -16.34 -3.85 -22.17
N PHE A 156 -16.01 -3.96 -23.47
CA PHE A 156 -16.73 -3.32 -24.57
C PHE A 156 -18.22 -3.70 -24.58
#